data_AF-A0A2Z2HK42-F1
#
_entry.id   AF-A0A2Z2HK42-F1
#
_cell.length_a   1.000
_cell.length_b   1.000
_cell.length_c   1.000
_cell.angle_alpha   90.00
_cell.angle_beta   90.00
_cell.angle_gamma   90.00
#
_symmetry.space_group_name_H-M   'P 1'
#
loop_
_entity.id
_entity.type
_entity.pdbx_description
1 polymer ?
#
loop_
_entity_poly.entity_id
_entity_poly.type
_entity_poly.pdbx_seq_one_letter_code
_entity_poly.pdbx_strand_id
1 'polypeptide(L)'
;MFDSILLCWEVNKIAKLADYQAVSNSASLAKIDGQSFTITEIEDSHYTQGDEITKGVKLTMKEFFSIDGNQMNKFHTTRVAIVKKFSNQKLRDDINSGKETLHVKCIMEKSSSGKNFYNLVDA
;
A
#
# COMPACT_ATOMS: atom_id res chain seq x y z
N MET A 1 -33.50 -57.42 -3.31
CA MET A 1 -32.03 -57.30 -3.33
C MET A 1 -31.69 -56.29 -4.40
N PHE A 2 -31.56 -55.02 -4.03
CA PHE A 2 -30.99 -54.00 -4.92
C PHE A 2 -30.14 -53.10 -4.04
N ASP A 3 -28.84 -53.39 -4.04
CA ASP A 3 -27.82 -52.62 -3.35
C ASP A 3 -27.74 -51.22 -3.95
N SER A 4 -27.91 -50.23 -3.09
CA SER A 4 -27.68 -48.83 -3.39
C SER A 4 -26.17 -48.58 -3.49
N ILE A 5 -25.63 -48.60 -4.70
CA ILE A 5 -24.26 -48.14 -4.94
C ILE A 5 -24.30 -46.63 -5.16
N LEU A 6 -24.12 -45.91 -4.06
CA LEU A 6 -23.77 -44.51 -3.99
C LEU A 6 -22.32 -44.38 -4.51
N LEU A 7 -22.13 -44.10 -5.80
CA LEU A 7 -20.80 -43.73 -6.30
C LEU A 7 -20.63 -42.23 -6.10
N CYS A 8 -19.88 -41.87 -5.05
CA CYS A 8 -19.42 -40.53 -4.75
C CYS A 8 -18.85 -39.86 -6.00
N TRP A 9 -19.49 -38.79 -6.45
CA TRP A 9 -18.87 -37.90 -7.41
C TRP A 9 -17.74 -37.16 -6.69
N GLU A 10 -16.51 -37.38 -7.15
CA GLU A 10 -15.35 -36.62 -6.73
C GLU A 10 -15.55 -35.17 -7.17
N VAL A 11 -15.83 -34.31 -6.20
CA VAL A 11 -15.98 -32.88 -6.43
C VAL A 11 -14.60 -32.35 -6.79
N ASN A 12 -14.29 -32.28 -8.09
CA ASN A 12 -13.12 -31.58 -8.60
C ASN A 12 -13.16 -30.15 -8.06
N LYS A 13 -12.33 -29.90 -7.05
CA LYS A 13 -12.22 -28.61 -6.38
C LYS A 13 -11.53 -27.66 -7.37
N ILE A 14 -12.32 -26.98 -8.18
CA ILE A 14 -11.82 -25.98 -9.14
C ILE A 14 -11.12 -24.90 -8.31
N ALA A 15 -9.80 -24.78 -8.48
CA ALA A 15 -9.02 -23.75 -7.84
C ALA A 15 -9.56 -22.38 -8.28
N LYS A 16 -9.99 -21.56 -7.32
CA LYS A 16 -10.54 -20.24 -7.64
C LYS A 16 -9.39 -19.27 -7.78
N LEU A 17 -9.40 -18.43 -8.82
CA LEU A 17 -8.43 -17.35 -8.97
C LEU A 17 -8.37 -16.42 -7.74
N ALA A 18 -9.47 -16.34 -6.98
CA ALA A 18 -9.53 -15.64 -5.70
C ALA A 18 -8.55 -16.18 -4.65
N ASP A 19 -8.25 -17.49 -4.67
CA ASP A 19 -7.36 -18.15 -3.70
C ASP A 19 -5.87 -17.84 -3.97
N TYR A 20 -5.55 -17.29 -5.16
CA TYR A 20 -4.22 -16.86 -5.57
C TYR A 20 -4.06 -15.33 -5.54
N GLN A 21 -5.04 -14.59 -5.01
CA GLN A 21 -4.82 -13.17 -4.77
C GLN A 21 -3.67 -13.04 -3.78
N ALA A 22 -2.54 -12.52 -4.26
CA ALA A 22 -1.41 -12.20 -3.41
C ALA A 22 -1.94 -11.31 -2.28
N VAL A 23 -1.76 -11.77 -1.04
CA VAL A 23 -1.97 -10.92 0.13
C VAL A 23 -0.95 -9.80 0.00
N SER A 24 -1.38 -8.68 -0.58
CA SER A 24 -0.52 -7.53 -0.79
C SER A 24 -0.08 -7.09 0.60
N ASN A 25 1.20 -7.22 0.93
CA ASN A 25 1.74 -6.77 2.22
C ASN A 25 1.89 -5.24 2.27
N SER A 26 1.11 -4.52 1.45
CA SER A 26 1.00 -3.07 1.47
C SER A 26 -0.34 -2.61 0.92
N ALA A 27 -0.87 -1.52 1.46
CA ALA A 27 -2.09 -0.87 0.98
C ALA A 27 -1.77 0.44 0.24
N SER A 28 -2.73 0.97 -0.52
CA SER A 28 -2.57 2.30 -1.10
C SER A 28 -2.64 3.37 -0.01
N LEU A 29 -1.69 4.32 -0.01
CA LEU A 29 -1.65 5.43 0.93
C LEU A 29 -2.94 6.29 0.89
N ALA A 30 -3.67 6.28 -0.22
CA ALA A 30 -4.95 6.98 -0.35
C ALA A 30 -6.05 6.42 0.57
N LYS A 31 -5.91 5.19 1.09
CA LYS A 31 -6.90 4.56 1.98
C LYS A 31 -6.85 5.09 3.41
N ILE A 32 -5.77 5.79 3.78
CA ILE A 32 -5.60 6.45 5.09
C ILE A 32 -5.61 7.97 4.96
N ASP A 33 -6.37 8.49 3.98
CA ASP A 33 -6.59 9.92 3.83
C ASP A 33 -7.14 10.54 5.12
N GLY A 34 -6.62 11.70 5.48
CA GLY A 34 -6.96 12.41 6.71
C GLY A 34 -6.39 11.82 7.99
N GLN A 35 -5.61 10.73 7.92
CA GLN A 35 -4.97 10.12 9.10
C GLN A 35 -3.53 10.58 9.27
N SER A 36 -3.14 10.78 10.52
CA SER A 36 -1.76 11.07 10.91
C SER A 36 -1.02 9.78 11.23
N PHE A 37 0.25 9.70 10.85
CA PHE A 37 1.09 8.52 11.03
C PHE A 37 2.57 8.91 11.09
N THR A 38 3.36 8.01 11.63
CA THR A 38 4.80 8.18 11.80
C THR A 38 5.51 7.24 10.84
N ILE A 39 6.26 7.81 9.90
CA ILE A 39 7.07 7.04 8.95
C ILE A 39 8.35 6.57 9.64
N THR A 40 8.60 5.27 9.55
CA THR A 40 9.80 4.61 10.12
C THR A 40 10.73 4.08 9.04
N GLU A 41 10.21 3.75 7.85
CA GLU A 41 11.04 3.30 6.73
C GLU A 41 10.49 3.81 5.39
N ILE A 42 11.40 4.06 4.45
CA ILE A 42 11.11 4.49 3.09
C ILE A 42 11.88 3.60 2.11
N GLU A 43 11.13 2.87 1.30
CA GLU A 43 11.63 2.01 0.23
C GLU A 43 11.16 2.53 -1.14
N ASP A 44 11.93 2.23 -2.19
CA ASP A 44 11.45 2.40 -3.55
C ASP A 44 10.49 1.27 -3.91
N SER A 45 9.36 1.64 -4.51
CA SER A 45 8.34 0.70 -4.94
C SER A 45 7.76 1.19 -6.24
N HIS A 46 8.53 1.03 -7.31
CA HIS A 46 8.14 1.44 -8.65
C HIS A 46 7.09 0.47 -9.20
N TYR A 47 6.09 1.02 -9.87
CA TYR A 47 5.08 0.24 -10.57
C TYR A 47 5.48 0.14 -12.05
N THR A 48 5.71 -1.07 -12.53
CA THR A 48 6.03 -1.37 -13.93
C THR A 48 4.80 -1.91 -14.65
N GLN A 49 4.45 -1.31 -15.78
CA GLN A 49 3.39 -1.80 -16.65
C GLN A 49 3.93 -1.88 -18.08
N GLY A 50 4.35 -3.08 -18.49
CA GLY A 50 5.13 -3.25 -19.71
C GLY A 50 6.46 -2.49 -19.62
N ASP A 51 6.72 -1.61 -20.59
CA ASP A 51 7.92 -0.76 -20.63
C ASP A 51 7.79 0.53 -19.81
N GLU A 52 6.59 0.86 -19.30
CA GLU A 52 6.37 2.08 -18.53
C GLU A 52 6.71 1.87 -17.05
N ILE A 53 7.64 2.69 -16.53
CA ILE A 53 8.02 2.70 -15.12
C ILE A 53 7.42 3.93 -14.45
N THR A 54 6.44 3.70 -13.58
CA THR A 54 5.92 4.73 -12.69
C THR A 54 6.68 4.70 -11.37
N LYS A 55 7.44 5.77 -11.10
CA LYS A 55 8.14 5.92 -9.81
C LYS A 55 7.13 5.94 -8.67
N GLY A 56 7.39 5.11 -7.67
CA GLY A 56 6.62 5.01 -6.46
C GLY A 56 7.51 4.74 -5.27
N VAL A 57 6.97 4.99 -4.09
CA VAL A 57 7.60 4.75 -2.80
C VAL A 57 6.69 3.87 -1.95
N LYS A 58 7.31 3.08 -1.07
CA LYS A 58 6.63 2.34 -0.03
C LYS A 58 7.11 2.85 1.32
N LEU A 59 6.16 3.13 2.18
CA LEU A 59 6.36 3.67 3.52
C LEU A 59 5.98 2.61 4.53
N THR A 60 6.87 2.33 5.46
CA THR A 60 6.54 1.60 6.69
C THR A 60 6.21 2.63 7.76
N MET A 61 5.09 2.40 8.45
CA MET A 61 4.59 3.25 9.52
C MET A 61 4.75 2.55 10.86
N LYS A 62 4.83 3.34 11.92
CA LYS A 62 4.79 2.85 13.29
C LYS A 62 3.39 2.33 13.67
N GLU A 63 2.35 2.99 13.17
CA GLU A 63 0.96 2.68 13.44
C GLU A 63 0.41 1.59 12.49
N PHE A 64 -0.56 0.81 12.98
CA PHE A 64 -1.30 -0.16 12.19
C PHE A 64 -2.70 0.39 11.87
N PHE A 65 -3.13 0.17 10.64
CA PHE A 65 -4.40 0.64 10.12
C PHE A 65 -5.24 -0.54 9.64
N SER A 66 -6.55 -0.49 9.92
CA SER A 66 -7.50 -1.50 9.46
C SER A 66 -7.95 -1.19 8.03
N ILE A 67 -7.44 -1.92 7.06
CA ILE A 67 -7.73 -1.76 5.63
C ILE A 67 -8.34 -3.06 5.10
N ASP A 68 -9.60 -3.00 4.64
CA ASP A 68 -10.34 -4.14 4.09
C ASP A 68 -10.33 -5.38 5.03
N GLY A 69 -10.37 -5.14 6.35
CA GLY A 69 -10.34 -6.19 7.37
C GLY A 69 -8.95 -6.69 7.77
N ASN A 70 -7.88 -6.16 7.17
CA ASN A 70 -6.49 -6.50 7.50
C ASN A 70 -5.80 -5.36 8.25
N GLN A 71 -5.00 -5.68 9.25
CA GLN A 71 -4.12 -4.72 9.91
C GLN A 71 -2.85 -4.55 9.06
N MET A 72 -2.58 -3.32 8.62
CA MET A 72 -1.46 -3.02 7.75
C MET A 72 -0.73 -1.76 8.23
N ASN A 73 0.60 -1.79 8.21
CA ASN A 73 1.44 -0.63 8.50
C ASN A 73 2.35 -0.25 7.32
N LYS A 74 2.22 -0.95 6.19
CA LYS A 74 2.99 -0.71 4.98
C LYS A 74 2.09 -0.16 3.89
N PHE A 75 2.49 0.95 3.29
CA PHE A 75 1.69 1.62 2.28
C PHE A 75 2.52 2.05 1.09
N HIS A 76 1.97 1.89 -0.11
CA HIS A 76 2.61 2.32 -1.34
C HIS A 76 1.89 3.54 -1.93
N THR A 77 2.65 4.37 -2.63
CA THR A 77 2.12 5.49 -3.41
C THR A 77 2.97 5.80 -4.63
N THR A 78 2.31 6.08 -5.74
CA THR A 78 2.88 6.61 -6.98
C THR A 78 2.55 8.09 -7.18
N ARG A 79 1.97 8.75 -6.17
CA ARG A 79 1.59 10.16 -6.25
C ARG A 79 2.86 11.02 -6.32
N VAL A 80 3.05 11.70 -7.46
CA VAL A 80 4.26 12.47 -7.76
C VAL A 80 4.62 13.48 -6.67
N ALA A 81 3.63 14.17 -6.08
CA ALA A 81 3.87 15.13 -4.99
C ALA A 81 4.53 14.48 -3.77
N ILE A 82 4.12 13.27 -3.43
CA ILE A 82 4.64 12.50 -2.30
C ILE A 82 6.00 11.87 -2.65
N VAL A 83 6.08 11.22 -3.81
CA VAL A 83 7.32 10.60 -4.30
C VAL A 83 8.46 11.63 -4.39
N LYS A 84 8.16 12.87 -4.82
CA LYS A 84 9.13 13.96 -4.90
C LYS A 84 9.66 14.40 -3.53
N LYS A 85 8.85 14.35 -2.47
CA LYS A 85 9.34 14.67 -1.10
C LYS A 85 10.40 13.67 -0.65
N PHE A 86 10.25 12.40 -1.03
CA PHE A 86 11.16 11.32 -0.69
C PHE A 86 12.27 11.07 -1.73
N SER A 87 12.48 12.01 -2.67
CA SER A 87 13.65 11.94 -3.56
C SER A 87 14.94 12.43 -2.88
N ASN A 88 14.84 13.02 -1.69
CA ASN A 88 16.00 13.45 -0.91
C ASN A 88 16.64 12.24 -0.21
N GLN A 89 17.79 11.79 -0.69
CA GLN A 89 18.48 10.63 -0.15
C GLN A 89 18.83 10.78 1.34
N LYS A 90 19.26 11.98 1.76
CA LYS A 90 19.61 12.24 3.16
C LYS A 90 18.42 12.04 4.10
N LEU A 91 17.23 12.50 3.70
CA LEU A 91 16.00 12.29 4.46
C LEU A 91 15.70 10.79 4.62
N ARG A 92 15.87 10.02 3.54
CA ARG A 92 15.66 8.56 3.58
C ARG A 92 16.65 7.89 4.51
N ASP A 93 17.92 8.27 4.45
CA ASP A 93 18.96 7.68 5.28
C ASP A 93 18.74 8.01 6.76
N ASP A 94 18.38 9.27 7.08
CA ASP A 94 18.08 9.67 8.47
C ASP A 94 16.86 8.92 9.04
N ILE A 95 15.80 8.69 8.24
CA ILE A 95 14.62 7.91 8.65
C ILE A 95 14.94 6.42 8.78
N ASN A 96 15.56 5.83 7.75
CA ASN A 96 15.83 4.39 7.70
C ASN A 96 16.90 3.95 8.72
N SER A 97 17.78 4.86 9.14
CA SER A 97 18.73 4.63 10.25
C SER A 97 18.10 4.79 11.64
N GLY A 98 16.83 5.21 11.72
CA GLY A 98 16.13 5.50 12.96
C GLY A 98 16.62 6.76 13.67
N LYS A 99 17.43 7.59 13.01
CA LYS A 99 17.95 8.85 13.55
C LYS A 99 16.86 9.93 13.62
N GLU A 100 15.97 9.92 12.64
CA GLU A 100 14.81 10.81 12.57
C GLU A 100 13.53 9.99 12.41
N THR A 101 12.41 10.55 12.88
CA THR A 101 11.08 10.00 12.60
C THR A 101 10.21 11.11 12.04
N LEU A 102 9.46 10.82 10.99
CA LEU A 102 8.63 11.83 10.34
C LEU A 102 7.16 11.59 10.66
N HIS A 103 6.60 12.46 11.50
CA HIS A 103 5.18 12.46 11.83
C HIS A 103 4.42 13.34 10.83
N VAL A 104 3.59 12.72 10.00
CA VAL A 104 2.90 13.38 8.89
C VAL A 104 1.43 12.99 8.82
N LYS A 105 0.66 13.82 8.12
CA LYS A 105 -0.73 13.55 7.77
C LYS A 105 -0.88 13.50 6.25
N CYS A 106 -1.60 12.48 5.77
CA CYS A 106 -2.05 12.44 4.39
C CYS A 106 -3.27 13.34 4.24
N ILE A 107 -3.21 14.31 3.32
CA ILE A 107 -4.33 15.21 3.02
C ILE A 107 -4.60 15.25 1.52
N MET A 108 -5.88 15.32 1.17
CA MET A 108 -6.32 15.67 -0.16
C MET A 108 -6.39 17.20 -0.31
N GLU A 109 -5.66 17.73 -1.28
CA GLU A 109 -5.66 19.15 -1.62
C GLU A 109 -6.19 19.37 -3.05
N LYS A 110 -6.68 20.58 -3.32
CA LYS A 110 -7.16 20.97 -4.64
C LYS A 110 -6.13 21.90 -5.29
N SER A 111 -5.67 21.54 -6.49
CA SER A 111 -4.75 22.38 -7.25
C SER A 111 -5.43 23.66 -7.76
N SER A 112 -4.61 24.63 -8.18
CA SER A 112 -5.08 25.82 -8.90
C SER A 112 -5.82 25.48 -10.21
N SER A 113 -5.58 24.29 -10.77
CA SER A 113 -6.30 23.75 -11.94
C SER A 113 -7.56 22.96 -11.58
N GLY A 114 -7.97 22.94 -10.31
CA GLY A 114 -9.18 22.29 -9.82
C GLY A 114 -9.09 20.76 -9.66
N LYS A 115 -7.91 20.17 -9.88
CA LYS A 115 -7.70 18.72 -9.72
C LYS A 115 -7.32 18.39 -8.28
N ASN A 116 -7.87 17.30 -7.76
CA ASN A 116 -7.50 16.81 -6.43
C ASN A 116 -6.16 16.05 -6.50
N PHE A 117 -5.28 16.29 -5.53
CA PHE A 117 -4.04 15.55 -5.35
C PHE A 117 -3.82 15.23 -3.86
N TYR A 118 -3.04 14.20 -3.58
CA TYR A 118 -2.67 13.83 -2.22
C TYR A 118 -1.30 14.39 -1.88
N ASN A 119 -1.20 14.97 -0.70
CA ASN A 119 0.02 15.55 -0.16
C ASN A 119 0.30 15.01 1.25
N LEU A 120 1.57 15.09 1.66
CA LEU A 120 1.98 14.86 3.04
C LEU A 120 2.37 16.19 3.68
N VAL A 121 1.73 16.51 4.79
CA VAL A 121 2.00 17.68 5.62
C VAL A 121 2.42 17.25 7.01
N ASP A 122 3.16 18.12 7.70
CA ASP A 122 3.51 17.88 9.11
C ASP A 122 2.22 17.85 9.95
N ALA A 123 2.15 16.86 10.85
CA ALA A 123 0.97 16.56 11.67
C ALA A 123 1.06 17.15 13.07
#